data_AF-A0A0G1YAS4-F1
#
_entry.id   AF-A0A0G1YAS4-F1
#
_cell.length_a   1.000
_cell.length_b   1.000
_cell.length_c   1.000
_cell.angle_alpha   90.00
_cell.angle_beta   90.00
_cell.angle_gamma   90.00
#
_symmetry.space_group_name_H-M   'P 1'
#
loop_
_entity.id
_entity.type
_entity.pdbx_description
1 polymer ?
#
loop_
_entity_poly.entity_id
_entity_poly.type
_entity_poly.pdbx_seq_one_letter_code
_entity_poly.pdbx_strand_id
1 'polypeptide(L)'
;MLRDLLENASVIEIVATFVALGLIAATILCLIYIIFGGISFILSAGNEEKIKRAVHTIRFAVIGLFVSFIAFFIVRFITNLLDIPFELSFSNIVDLMTEIFASLS
;
A
#
# COMPACT_ATOMS: atom_id res chain seq x y z
N MET A 1 16.01 29.54 10.02
CA MET A 1 16.07 28.30 10.81
C MET A 1 14.68 27.74 11.15
N LEU A 2 13.80 28.43 11.91
CA LEU A 2 12.39 27.98 12.07
C LEU A 2 11.49 28.24 10.84
N ARG A 3 11.86 29.18 9.97
CA ARG A 3 11.20 29.41 8.67
C ARG A 3 11.56 28.37 7.62
N ASP A 4 12.82 27.93 7.56
CA ASP A 4 13.26 26.88 6.64
C ASP A 4 12.65 25.51 6.98
N LEU A 5 12.33 25.26 8.25
CA LEU A 5 11.59 24.06 8.70
C LEU A 5 10.08 24.12 8.42
N LEU A 6 9.51 25.30 8.16
CA LEU A 6 8.11 25.45 7.70
C LEU A 6 7.98 25.69 6.19
N GLU A 7 9.06 26.09 5.53
CA GLU A 7 9.14 26.28 4.08
C GLU A 7 9.57 24.98 3.36
N ASN A 8 10.27 24.08 4.06
CA ASN A 8 10.68 22.75 3.56
C ASN A 8 9.98 21.57 4.26
N ALA A 9 8.94 21.81 5.07
CA ALA A 9 7.85 20.83 5.23
C ALA A 9 7.09 20.79 3.90
N SER A 10 7.79 20.30 2.88
CA SER A 10 7.35 20.40 1.51
C SER A 10 5.99 19.70 1.44
N VAL A 11 5.02 20.35 0.78
CA VAL A 11 3.73 19.71 0.46
C VAL A 11 3.94 18.31 -0.10
N ILE A 12 5.09 18.10 -0.75
CA ILE A 12 5.55 16.85 -1.32
C ILE A 12 5.85 15.78 -0.26
N GLU A 13 6.49 16.10 0.88
CA GLU A 13 6.73 15.10 1.94
C GLU A 13 5.44 14.61 2.58
N ILE A 14 4.50 15.52 2.83
CA ILE A 14 3.17 15.18 3.35
C ILE A 14 2.46 14.30 2.33
N VAL A 15 2.41 14.72 1.07
CA VAL A 15 1.78 13.96 -0.02
C VAL A 15 2.42 12.58 -0.18
N ALA A 16 3.75 12.49 -0.16
CA ALA A 16 4.45 11.22 -0.31
C ALA A 16 4.21 10.29 0.89
N THR A 17 4.08 10.82 2.12
CA THR A 17 3.66 10.05 3.30
C THR A 17 2.25 9.49 3.12
N PHE A 18 1.29 10.31 2.69
CA PHE A 18 -0.08 9.87 2.40
C PHE A 18 -0.12 8.82 1.29
N VAL A 19 0.68 8.99 0.23
CA VAL A 19 0.77 8.02 -0.86
C VAL A 19 1.36 6.70 -0.38
N ALA A 20 2.42 6.72 0.43
CA ALA A 20 3.02 5.52 1.00
C ALA A 20 2.03 4.76 1.90
N LEU A 21 1.33 5.45 2.79
CA LEU A 21 0.26 4.88 3.61
C LEU A 21 -0.86 4.30 2.75
N GLY A 22 -1.25 5.00 1.69
CA GLY A 22 -2.24 4.53 0.71
C GLY A 22 -1.82 3.25 0.00
N LEU A 23 -0.55 3.12 -0.40
CA LEU A 23 0.00 1.91 -1.01
C LEU A 23 -0.03 0.72 -0.06
N ILE A 24 0.37 0.92 1.20
CA ILE A 24 0.36 -0.13 2.23
C ILE A 24 -1.09 -0.61 2.44
N ALA A 25 -2.03 0.32 2.64
CA ALA A 25 -3.44 0.01 2.83
C ALA A 25 -4.04 -0.74 1.62
N ALA A 26 -3.75 -0.27 0.40
CA ALA A 26 -4.21 -0.91 -0.84
C ALA A 26 -3.69 -2.35 -0.99
N THR A 27 -2.41 -2.57 -0.63
CA THR A 27 -1.78 -3.91 -0.68
C THR A 27 -2.44 -4.87 0.30
N ILE A 28 -2.66 -4.45 1.54
CA ILE A 28 -3.35 -5.25 2.56
C ILE A 28 -4.78 -5.57 2.09
N LEU A 29 -5.49 -4.59 1.55
CA LEU A 29 -6.85 -4.76 1.08
C LEU A 29 -6.92 -5.76 -0.09
N CYS A 30 -5.98 -5.70 -1.04
CA CYS A 30 -5.89 -6.69 -2.12
C CYS A 30 -5.68 -8.10 -1.57
N LEU A 31 -4.82 -8.27 -0.57
CA LEU A 31 -4.57 -9.57 0.06
C LEU A 31 -5.85 -10.14 0.71
N ILE A 32 -6.61 -9.29 1.40
CA ILE A 32 -7.91 -9.67 2.00
C ILE A 32 -8.88 -10.15 0.92
N TYR A 33 -9.00 -9.42 -0.20
CA TYR A 33 -9.90 -9.80 -1.29
C TYR A 33 -9.48 -11.09 -2.01
N ILE A 34 -8.18 -11.36 -2.12
CA ILE A 34 -7.67 -12.65 -2.64
C ILE A 34 -8.12 -13.80 -1.72
N ILE A 35 -7.95 -13.64 -0.40
CA ILE A 35 -8.35 -14.66 0.59
C ILE A 35 -9.87 -14.87 0.54
N PHE A 36 -10.64 -13.79 0.55
CA PHE A 36 -12.10 -13.85 0.52
C PHE A 36 -12.62 -14.48 -0.78
N GLY A 37 -12.02 -14.13 -1.92
CA GLY A 37 -12.30 -14.74 -3.21
C GLY A 37 -11.94 -16.23 -3.23
N GLY A 38 -10.83 -16.62 -2.62
CA GLY A 38 -10.41 -18.03 -2.49
C GLY A 38 -11.38 -18.86 -1.65
N ILE A 39 -11.80 -18.35 -0.50
CA ILE A 39 -12.81 -18.99 0.35
C ILE A 39 -14.13 -19.12 -0.41
N SER A 40 -14.57 -18.05 -1.08
CA SER A 40 -15.80 -18.06 -1.87
C SER A 40 -15.75 -19.05 -3.03
N PHE A 41 -14.59 -19.22 -3.66
CA PHE A 41 -14.37 -20.22 -4.72
C PHE A 41 -14.54 -21.65 -4.19
N ILE A 42 -13.91 -21.98 -3.06
CA ILE A 42 -14.02 -23.30 -2.42
C ILE A 42 -15.47 -23.58 -2.01
N LEU A 43 -16.16 -22.58 -1.44
CA LEU A 43 -17.54 -22.70 -0.96
C LEU A 43 -18.59 -22.68 -2.08
N SER A 44 -18.18 -22.48 -3.34
CA SER A 44 -19.10 -22.42 -4.47
C SER A 44 -19.73 -23.78 -4.81
N ALA A 45 -19.17 -24.89 -4.31
CA ALA A 45 -19.75 -26.24 -4.39
C ALA A 45 -20.22 -26.66 -5.80
N GLY A 46 -19.49 -26.25 -6.85
CA GLY A 46 -19.81 -26.56 -8.24
C GLY A 46 -20.83 -25.63 -8.91
N ASN A 47 -21.35 -24.61 -8.22
CA ASN A 47 -22.20 -23.60 -8.84
C ASN A 47 -21.37 -22.66 -9.73
N GLU A 48 -21.56 -22.75 -11.04
CA GLU A 48 -20.82 -21.99 -12.05
C GLU A 48 -20.89 -20.47 -11.86
N GLU A 49 -22.05 -19.93 -11.47
CA GLU A 49 -22.18 -18.48 -11.21
C GLU A 49 -21.33 -18.04 -10.03
N LYS A 50 -21.34 -18.81 -8.93
CA LYS A 50 -20.57 -18.47 -7.73
C LYS A 50 -19.07 -18.60 -8.00
N ILE A 51 -18.66 -19.63 -8.72
CA ILE A 51 -17.28 -19.81 -9.19
C ILE A 51 -16.85 -18.62 -10.02
N LYS A 52 -17.66 -18.20 -11.00
CA LYS A 52 -17.34 -17.07 -11.87
C LYS A 52 -17.17 -15.79 -11.08
N ARG A 53 -18.08 -15.50 -10.12
CA ARG A 53 -17.97 -14.33 -9.23
C ARG A 53 -16.69 -14.37 -8.38
N ALA A 54 -16.40 -15.51 -7.75
CA ALA A 54 -15.20 -15.68 -6.94
C ALA A 54 -13.91 -15.46 -7.74
N VAL A 55 -13.82 -16.05 -8.94
CA VAL A 55 -12.69 -15.86 -9.87
C VAL A 55 -12.57 -14.40 -10.31
N HIS A 56 -13.68 -13.71 -10.57
CA HIS A 56 -13.65 -12.28 -10.88
C HIS A 56 -13.05 -11.47 -9.72
N THR A 57 -13.50 -11.71 -8.49
CA THR A 57 -12.96 -11.03 -7.30
C THR A 57 -11.45 -11.23 -7.17
N ILE A 58 -10.97 -12.47 -7.31
CA ILE A 58 -9.54 -12.79 -7.25
C ILE A 58 -8.78 -12.07 -8.37
N ARG A 59 -9.30 -12.09 -9.62
CA ARG A 59 -8.65 -11.41 -10.76
C ARG A 59 -8.49 -9.92 -10.51
N PHE A 60 -9.55 -9.25 -10.06
CA PHE A 60 -9.48 -7.81 -9.77
C PHE A 60 -8.53 -7.50 -8.62
N ALA A 61 -8.49 -8.34 -7.58
CA ALA A 61 -7.55 -8.18 -6.48
C ALA A 61 -6.09 -8.38 -6.91
N VAL A 62 -5.81 -9.35 -7.79
CA VAL A 62 -4.47 -9.56 -8.37
C VAL A 62 -4.05 -8.39 -9.26
N ILE A 63 -4.96 -7.86 -10.08
CA ILE A 63 -4.68 -6.66 -10.90
C ILE A 63 -4.41 -5.46 -10.00
N GLY A 64 -5.21 -5.26 -8.95
CA GLY A 64 -4.99 -4.19 -7.97
C GLY A 64 -3.63 -4.30 -7.29
N LEU A 65 -3.22 -5.51 -6.91
CA LEU A 65 -1.89 -5.76 -6.35
C LEU A 65 -0.77 -5.40 -7.33
N PHE A 66 -0.93 -5.74 -8.61
CA PHE A 66 0.03 -5.40 -9.66
C PHE A 66 0.14 -3.88 -9.88
N VAL A 67 -1.00 -3.18 -9.84
CA VAL A 67 -1.04 -1.71 -9.92
C VAL A 67 -0.34 -1.07 -8.72
N SER A 68 -0.57 -1.56 -7.50
CA SER A 68 0.14 -1.09 -6.29
C SER A 68 1.66 -1.26 -6.41
N PHE A 69 2.10 -2.37 -7.02
CA PHE A 69 3.52 -2.61 -7.26
C PHE A 69 4.12 -1.59 -8.23
N ILE A 70 3.45 -1.31 -9.35
CA ILE A 70 3.89 -0.28 -10.31
C ILE A 70 3.87 1.12 -9.69
N ALA A 71 2.85 1.44 -8.90
CA ALA A 71 2.75 2.71 -8.20
C ALA A 71 3.98 2.97 -7.30
N PHE A 72 4.50 1.93 -6.62
CA PHE A 72 5.71 2.05 -5.81
C PHE A 72 6.91 2.49 -6.64
N PHE A 73 7.11 1.88 -7.81
CA PHE A 73 8.20 2.27 -8.73
C PHE A 73 8.06 3.71 -9.21
N ILE A 74 6.84 4.14 -9.55
CA ILE A 74 6.58 5.51 -10.01
C ILE A 74 6.87 6.51 -8.89
N VAL A 75 6.39 6.25 -7.67
CA VAL A 75 6.64 7.12 -6.52
C VAL A 75 8.13 7.25 -6.27
N ARG A 76 8.85 6.12 -6.25
CA ARG A 76 10.31 6.11 -6.07
C ARG A 76 11.05 6.85 -7.19
N PHE A 77 10.56 6.76 -8.42
CA PHE A 77 11.13 7.49 -9.56
C PHE A 77 10.95 9.00 -9.40
N ILE A 78 9.76 9.45 -8.97
CA ILE A 78 9.47 10.87 -8.72
C ILE A 78 10.29 11.41 -7.56
N THR A 79 10.42 10.67 -6.45
CA THR A 79 11.21 11.10 -5.29
C THR A 79 12.69 11.26 -5.63
N ASN A 80 13.24 10.32 -6.41
CA ASN A 80 14.62 10.39 -6.89
C ASN A 80 14.83 11.54 -7.89
N LEU A 81 13.85 11.85 -8.73
CA LEU A 81 13.95 12.93 -9.72
C LEU A 81 13.91 14.32 -9.07
N LEU A 82 13.17 14.46 -7.96
CA LEU A 82 13.03 15.71 -7.21
C LEU A 82 14.09 15.88 -6.09
N ASP A 83 15.02 14.93 -5.95
CA ASP A 83 16.08 14.91 -4.93
C ASP A 83 15.54 15.10 -3.49
N ILE A 84 14.33 14.58 -3.25
CA ILE A 84 13.70 14.61 -1.93
C ILE A 84 14.27 13.42 -1.16
N PRO A 85 14.76 13.61 0.08
CA PRO A 85 15.23 12.52 0.94
C PRO A 85 14.04 11.72 1.49
N PHE A 86 13.15 11.29 0.60
CA PHE A 86 12.05 10.40 0.88
C PHE A 86 12.60 8.97 0.92
N GLU A 87 13.32 8.68 1.99
CA GLU A 87 13.81 7.35 2.32
C GLU A 87 12.60 6.48 2.72
N LEU A 88 11.83 5.97 1.76
CA LEU A 88 10.88 4.88 1.98
C LEU A 88 11.66 3.56 2.13
N SER A 89 12.46 3.48 3.19
CA SER A 89 13.17 2.27 3.56
C SER A 89 12.27 1.38 4.40
N PHE A 90 12.41 0.07 4.22
CA PHE A 90 11.77 -0.92 5.09
C PHE A 90 12.17 -0.70 6.57
N SER A 91 13.38 -0.18 6.82
CA SER A 91 13.82 0.22 8.15
C SER A 91 12.87 1.23 8.77
N ASN A 92 12.54 2.30 8.04
CA ASN A 92 11.69 3.38 8.56
C ASN A 92 10.28 2.88 8.91
N ILE A 93 9.75 1.93 8.14
CA ILE A 93 8.45 1.30 8.44
C ILE A 93 8.55 0.45 9.72
N VAL A 94 9.60 -0.35 9.87
CA VAL A 94 9.83 -1.19 11.04
C VAL A 94 10.09 -0.34 12.29
N ASP A 95 10.87 0.72 12.17
CA ASP A 95 11.21 1.64 13.26
C ASP A 95 9.96 2.36 13.77
N LEU A 96 9.10 2.87 12.87
CA LEU A 96 7.81 3.46 13.23
C LEU A 96 6.88 2.44 13.89
N MET A 97 6.87 1.19 13.44
CA MET A 97 6.11 0.14 14.11
C MET A 97 6.63 -0.09 15.52
N THR A 98 7.94 -0.28 15.70
CA THR A 98 8.56 -0.50 17.01
C THR A 98 8.29 0.66 17.97
N GLU A 99 8.34 1.90 17.49
CA GLU A 99 8.06 3.10 18.28
C GLU A 99 6.58 3.19 18.71
N ILE A 100 5.64 2.86 17.81
CA ILE A 100 4.20 2.79 18.14
C ILE A 100 3.95 1.72 19.20
N PHE A 101 4.55 0.54 19.06
CA PHE A 101 4.40 -0.54 20.04
C PHE A 101 5.01 -0.18 21.40
N ALA A 102 6.16 0.50 21.42
CA ALA A 102 6.81 0.97 22.65
C ALA A 102 6.01 2.08 23.35
N SER A 103 5.25 2.89 22.61
CA SER A 103 4.39 3.94 23.19
C SER A 103 3.12 3.41 23.87
N LEU A 104 2.75 2.16 23.61
CA LEU A 104 1.54 1.50 24.14
C LEU A 104 1.81 0.60 25.35
N SER A 105 3.09 0.36 25.70
CA SER A 105 3.55 -0.42 26.87
C SER A 105 4.07 0.48 27.98
#